data_AF-A0A3B0RYL5-F1
#
_entry.id   AF-A0A3B0RYL5-F1
#
_cell.length_a   1.000
_cell.length_b   1.000
_cell.length_c   1.000
_cell.angle_alpha   90.00
_cell.angle_beta   90.00
_cell.angle_gamma   90.00
#
_symmetry.space_group_name_H-M   'P 1'
#
loop_
_entity.id
_entity.type
_entity.pdbx_description
1 polymer ?
#
loop_
_entity_poly.entity_id
_entity_poly.type
_entity_poly.pdbx_seq_one_letter_code
_entity_poly.pdbx_strand_id
1 'polypeptide(L)' 'MNENKIRVLMGKPGLDGHDHGAKVVVRAMMDAGFEVIYTGLRKTPRQIAEAAAKENVD' A
#
# COMPACT_ATOMS: atom_id res chain seq x y z
N MET A 1 -13.04 -17.83 -12.05
CA MET A 1 -11.87 -17.31 -12.77
C MET A 1 -11.16 -16.39 -11.79
N ASN A 2 -9.97 -16.78 -11.31
CA ASN A 2 -9.15 -15.86 -10.53
C ASN A 2 -8.57 -14.86 -11.54
N GLU A 3 -9.32 -13.79 -11.79
CA GLU A 3 -8.74 -12.60 -12.39
C GLU A 3 -7.68 -12.13 -11.38
N ASN A 4 -6.40 -12.17 -11.78
CA ASN A 4 -5.32 -11.66 -10.95
C ASN A 4 -5.59 -10.19 -10.68
N LYS A 5 -6.13 -9.89 -9.50
CA LYS A 5 -6.35 -8.51 -9.05
C LYS A 5 -4.99 -7.83 -8.99
N ILE A 6 -4.92 -6.60 -9.49
CA ILE A 6 -3.72 -5.77 -9.37
C ILE A 6 -3.47 -5.52 -7.88
N ARG A 7 -2.26 -5.85 -7.43
CA ARG A 7 -1.83 -5.78 -6.04
C ARG A 7 -0.97 -4.54 -5.86
N VAL A 8 -1.37 -3.62 -4.99
CA VAL A 8 -0.70 -2.34 -4.83
C VAL A 8 -0.27 -2.15 -3.38
N LEU A 9 0.97 -1.68 -3.18
CA LEU A 9 1.44 -1.26 -1.87
C LEU A 9 1.34 0.27 -1.73
N MET A 10 0.59 0.73 -0.73
CA MET A 10 0.57 2.13 -0.31
C MET A 10 1.57 2.34 0.82
N GLY A 11 2.70 2.97 0.51
CA GLY A 11 3.76 3.32 1.44
C GLY A 11 3.79 4.80 1.79
N LYS A 12 4.07 5.14 3.05
CA LYS A 12 4.35 6.51 3.49
C LYS A 12 5.67 6.56 4.27
N PRO A 13 6.78 6.98 3.64
CA PRO A 13 8.08 6.98 4.30
C PRO A 13 8.17 8.07 5.37
N GLY A 14 8.96 7.79 6.41
CA GLY A 14 9.35 8.77 7.42
C GLY A 14 8.34 9.00 8.54
N LEU A 15 8.50 10.10 9.27
CA LEU A 15 7.75 10.43 10.48
C LEU A 15 6.45 11.20 10.23
N ASP A 16 6.14 11.45 8.97
CA ASP A 16 4.97 12.23 8.59
C ASP A 16 3.68 11.52 9.04
N GLY A 17 2.97 12.15 9.98
CA GLY A 17 1.72 11.63 10.55
C GLY A 17 0.48 11.88 9.68
N HIS A 18 0.60 12.62 8.58
CA HIS A 18 -0.53 12.93 7.71
C HIS A 18 -0.93 11.70 6.86
N ASP A 19 -1.73 10.80 7.43
CA ASP A 19 -2.12 9.55 6.77
C ASP A 19 -3.58 9.46 6.34
N HIS A 20 -4.42 10.42 6.73
CA HIS A 20 -5.83 10.40 6.37
C HIS A 20 -6.06 10.39 4.86
N GLY A 21 -5.36 11.24 4.10
CA GLY A 21 -5.46 11.25 2.63
C GLY A 21 -5.03 9.93 2.01
N ALA A 22 -3.96 9.32 2.54
CA ALA A 22 -3.51 8.01 2.07
C ALA A 22 -4.56 6.92 2.32
N LYS A 23 -5.21 6.92 3.49
CA LYS A 23 -6.31 5.98 3.80
C LYS A 23 -7.51 6.14 2.89
N VAL A 24 -7.85 7.37 2.48
CA VAL A 24 -8.93 7.63 1.51
C VAL A 24 -8.59 6.99 0.16
N VAL A 25 -7.36 7.17 -0.33
CA VAL A 25 -6.90 6.54 -1.59
C VAL A 25 -6.91 5.03 -1.48
N VAL A 26 -6.39 4.46 -0.38
CA VAL A 26 -6.42 3.01 -0.12
C VAL A 26 -7.86 2.48 -0.20
N ARG A 27 -8.81 3.17 0.43
CA ARG A 27 -10.21 2.75 0.40
C ARG A 27 -10.78 2.79 -1.01
N ALA A 28 -10.53 3.87 -1.76
CA ALA A 28 -10.99 4.01 -3.13
C ALA A 28 -10.43 2.89 -4.06
N MET A 29 -9.16 2.51 -3.88
CA MET A 29 -8.55 1.41 -4.63
C MET A 29 -9.17 0.05 -4.29
N MET A 30 -9.45 -0.21 -2.99
CA MET A 30 -10.15 -1.43 -2.58
C MET A 30 -11.57 -1.51 -3.17
N ASP A 31 -12.30 -0.39 -3.16
CA ASP A 31 -13.65 -0.30 -3.75
C ASP A 31 -13.61 -0.50 -5.28
N ALA A 32 -12.49 -0.13 -5.94
CA ALA A 32 -12.23 -0.39 -7.36
C ALA A 32 -11.74 -1.82 -7.67
N GLY A 33 -11.65 -2.69 -6.66
CA GLY A 33 -11.31 -4.11 -6.84
C GLY A 33 -9.83 -4.48 -6.72
N PHE A 34 -8.96 -3.53 -6.38
CA PHE A 34 -7.53 -3.79 -6.15
C PHE A 34 -7.31 -4.54 -4.84
N GLU A 35 -6.23 -5.32 -4.76
CA GLU A 35 -5.72 -5.83 -3.50
C GLU A 35 -4.68 -4.84 -2.97
N VAL A 36 -4.97 -4.18 -1.84
CA VAL A 36 -4.15 -3.06 -1.37
C VAL A 36 -3.47 -3.39 -0.04
N ILE A 37 -2.15 -3.26 0.00
CA ILE A 37 -1.33 -3.40 1.20
C ILE A 37 -0.96 -1.99 1.69
N TYR A 38 -1.43 -1.60 2.87
CA TYR A 38 -1.03 -0.33 3.49
C TYR A 38 0.08 -0.55 4.52
N THR A 39 1.24 0.09 4.35
CA THR A 39 2.39 -0.14 5.25
C THR A 39 2.25 0.49 6.63
N GLY A 40 1.27 1.39 6.79
CA GLY A 40 1.20 2.27 7.95
C GLY A 40 2.29 3.34 7.95
N LEU A 41 2.39 4.04 9.07
CA LEU A 41 3.32 5.15 9.30
C LEU A 41 4.71 4.67 9.73
N ARG A 42 5.68 5.60 9.72
CA ARG A 42 7.01 5.44 10.33
C ARG A 42 7.80 4.27 9.76
N LYS A 43 7.69 4.08 8.45
CA LYS A 43 8.52 3.12 7.70
C LYS A 43 9.66 3.84 7.02
N THR A 44 10.82 3.20 7.03
CA THR A 44 11.95 3.64 6.19
C THR A 44 11.69 3.25 4.74
N PRO A 45 12.27 3.95 3.76
CA PRO A 45 12.18 3.54 2.35
C PRO A 45 12.61 2.09 2.13
N ARG A 46 13.65 1.62 2.85
CA ARG A 46 14.10 0.22 2.79
C ARG A 46 13.02 -0.76 3.25
N GLN A 47 12.36 -0.51 4.37
CA GLN A 47 11.27 -1.37 4.85
C GLN A 47 10.08 -1.40 3.87
N ILE A 48 9.79 -0.28 3.21
CA ILE A 48 8.74 -0.20 2.18
C ILE A 48 9.10 -1.07 0.98
N ALA A 49 10.34 -0.97 0.49
CA ALA A 49 10.82 -1.78 -0.64
C ALA A 49 10.86 -3.28 -0.31
N GLU A 50 11.33 -3.64 0.89
CA GLU A 50 11.31 -5.03 1.38
C GLU A 50 9.88 -5.58 1.48
N ALA A 51 8.93 -4.76 1.96
CA ALA A 51 7.53 -5.14 2.00
C ALA A 51 6.95 -5.31 0.58
N ALA A 52 7.26 -4.42 -0.36
CA ALA A 52 6.78 -4.55 -1.74
C ALA A 52 7.28 -5.85 -2.40
N ALA A 53 8.56 -6.17 -2.22
CA ALA A 53 9.13 -7.41 -2.75
C ALA A 53 8.53 -8.66 -2.09
N LYS A 54 8.39 -8.66 -0.76
CA LYS A 54 7.81 -9.78 -0.01
C LYS A 54 6.34 -10.00 -0.37
N GLU A 55 5.58 -8.92 -0.43
CA GLU A 55 4.17 -8.95 -0.76
C GLU A 55 3.94 -9.18 -2.25
N ASN A 56 4.96 -9.16 -3.12
CA ASN A 56 4.85 -9.41 -4.55
C ASN A 56 3.73 -8.58 -5.22
N VAL A 57 3.84 -7.26 -5.03
CA VAL A 57 2.94 -6.26 -5.65
C VAL A 57 3.33 -5.98 -7.09
N ASP A 58 2.36 -5.55 -7.90
CA ASP A 58 2.55 -5.12 -9.30
C ASP A 58 3.13 -3.69 -9.38
#